data_AF-A0A831TZL7-F1
#
_entry.id   AF-A0A831TZL7-F1
#
_cell.length_a   1.000
_cell.length_b   1.000
_cell.length_c   1.000
_cell.angle_alpha   90.00
_cell.angle_beta   90.00
_cell.angle_gamma   90.00
#
_symmetry.space_group_name_H-M   'P 1'
#
loop_
_entity.id
_entity.type
_entity.pdbx_description
1 polymer ?
#
loop_
_entity_poly.entity_id
_entity_poly.type
_entity_poly.pdbx_seq_one_letter_code
_entity_poly.pdbx_strand_id
1 'polypeptide(L)'
;MTRRRWLGAMGGVLAVAPLAEAFAQDDATWRADLTKARIPSRPASGRLGGQPFRVDRATFNLRMGILTLQEGTGRARERSFMIFLFLPNGVAPDEKGYDIRPHYGQAPHIHVRPGSVGGPYSSGYAMLLEFGKRTGNRLPGKIYLCLPDRQSFVAGEFTAILE
;
A
#
# COMPACT_ATOMS: atom_id res chain seq x y z
N MET A 1 48.54 -40.40 -13.22
CA MET A 1 48.45 -38.93 -13.24
C MET A 1 48.08 -38.53 -14.67
N THR A 2 46.97 -37.91 -15.06
CA THR A 2 45.86 -37.22 -14.37
C THR A 2 44.73 -37.13 -15.42
N ARG A 3 43.56 -37.72 -15.16
CA ARG A 3 42.38 -37.59 -16.03
C ARG A 3 41.76 -36.21 -15.79
N ARG A 4 41.77 -35.32 -16.79
CA ARG A 4 41.06 -34.04 -16.74
C ARG A 4 39.57 -34.29 -16.99
N ARG A 5 38.81 -34.07 -15.92
CA ARG A 5 37.36 -34.15 -15.82
C ARG A 5 36.81 -32.80 -16.29
N TRP A 6 36.00 -32.79 -17.35
CA TRP A 6 35.15 -31.67 -17.73
C TRP A 6 33.71 -32.08 -17.50
N LEU A 7 33.08 -31.53 -16.47
CA LEU A 7 31.63 -31.47 -16.30
C LEU A 7 31.31 -29.98 -16.26
N GLY A 8 30.82 -29.46 -17.38
CA GLY A 8 30.28 -28.10 -17.49
C GLY A 8 28.78 -28.17 -17.78
N ALA A 9 28.07 -27.15 -17.30
CA ALA A 9 26.64 -26.89 -17.44
C ALA A 9 25.70 -27.63 -16.46
N MET A 10 25.69 -27.18 -15.21
CA MET A 10 24.41 -27.11 -14.48
C MET A 10 23.61 -25.96 -15.09
N GLY A 11 22.64 -26.29 -15.95
CA GLY A 11 21.61 -25.34 -16.35
C GLY A 11 20.81 -24.94 -15.12
N GLY A 12 21.07 -23.74 -14.61
CA GLY A 12 20.25 -23.13 -13.57
C GLY A 12 18.86 -22.88 -14.15
N VAL A 13 17.90 -23.73 -13.78
CA VAL A 13 16.48 -23.41 -13.92
C VAL A 13 16.24 -22.20 -13.04
N LEU A 14 16.03 -21.03 -13.64
CA LEU A 14 15.43 -19.90 -12.95
C LEU A 14 14.02 -20.34 -12.54
N ALA A 15 13.90 -20.86 -11.32
CA ALA A 15 12.63 -21.08 -10.69
C ALA A 15 11.93 -19.72 -10.59
N VAL A 16 10.94 -19.49 -11.44
CA VAL A 16 9.97 -18.42 -11.22
C VAL A 16 9.15 -18.89 -10.02
N ALA A 17 9.50 -18.40 -8.83
CA ALA A 17 8.72 -18.66 -7.63
C ALA A 17 7.25 -18.34 -7.94
N PRO A 18 6.29 -19.22 -7.61
CA PRO A 18 4.90 -18.91 -7.82
C PRO A 18 4.56 -17.64 -7.03
N LEU A 19 3.72 -16.79 -7.62
CA LEU A 19 3.28 -15.50 -7.09
C LEU A 19 2.69 -15.56 -5.65
N ALA A 20 2.47 -16.77 -5.14
CA ALA A 20 2.00 -17.09 -3.81
C ALA A 20 3.08 -17.07 -2.72
N GLU A 21 4.38 -17.16 -3.05
CA GLU A 21 5.47 -17.19 -2.06
C GLU A 21 6.03 -15.81 -1.70
N ALA A 22 5.64 -14.73 -2.37
CA ALA A 22 6.14 -13.38 -2.11
C ALA A 22 5.52 -12.70 -0.86
N PHE A 23 4.79 -13.45 -0.02
CA PHE A 23 4.25 -12.95 1.25
C PHE A 23 5.16 -13.25 2.46
N ALA A 24 6.29 -13.94 2.26
CA ALA A 24 7.18 -14.34 3.34
C ALA A 24 8.36 -13.38 3.50
N GLN A 25 8.13 -12.29 4.26
CA GLN A 25 9.08 -11.60 5.17
C GLN A 25 8.50 -10.21 5.49
N ASP A 26 7.49 -10.20 6.36
CA ASP A 26 6.97 -9.10 7.21
C ASP A 26 5.49 -9.41 7.50
N ASP A 27 5.15 -9.69 8.77
CA ASP A 27 3.85 -10.17 9.29
C ASP A 27 2.70 -9.15 9.20
N ALA A 28 2.70 -8.30 8.17
CA ALA A 28 1.66 -7.32 7.93
C ALA A 28 0.37 -8.04 7.55
N THR A 29 -0.49 -8.16 8.54
CA THR A 29 -1.83 -8.75 8.46
C THR A 29 -2.84 -7.70 8.91
N TRP A 30 -4.13 -7.95 8.69
CA TRP A 30 -5.14 -7.04 9.23
C TRP A 30 -5.06 -6.99 10.76
N ARG A 31 -5.13 -5.78 11.35
CA ARG A 31 -5.11 -5.55 12.80
C ARG A 31 -6.03 -4.38 13.16
N ALA A 32 -6.83 -4.55 14.22
CA ALA A 32 -7.70 -3.49 14.75
C ALA A 32 -6.91 -2.41 15.50
N ASP A 33 -5.83 -2.81 16.18
CA ASP A 33 -4.95 -1.93 16.94
C ASP A 33 -3.56 -1.90 16.28
N LEU A 34 -3.14 -0.70 15.90
CA LEU A 34 -1.85 -0.43 15.28
C LEU A 34 -0.79 0.14 16.25
N THR A 35 -1.08 0.23 17.56
CA THR A 35 -0.15 0.81 18.56
C THR A 35 1.22 0.13 18.60
N LYS A 36 1.29 -1.16 18.28
CA LYS A 36 2.54 -1.94 18.19
C LYS A 36 2.87 -2.36 16.75
N ALA A 37 2.09 -1.88 15.77
CA ALA A 37 2.35 -2.19 14.38
C ALA A 37 3.57 -1.41 13.90
N ARG A 38 4.37 -2.05 13.05
CA ARG A 38 5.44 -1.40 12.30
C ARG A 38 5.05 -1.42 10.84
N ILE A 39 5.28 -0.32 10.14
CA ILE A 39 5.09 -0.30 8.69
C ILE A 39 6.23 -1.13 8.06
N PRO A 40 5.92 -2.16 7.25
CA PRO A 40 6.91 -2.98 6.57
C PRO A 40 7.83 -2.17 5.66
N SER A 41 9.12 -2.50 5.61
CA SER A 41 10.10 -1.87 4.72
C SER A 41 10.15 -2.57 3.36
N ARG A 42 8.99 -2.67 2.70
CA ARG A 42 8.81 -3.33 1.40
C ARG A 42 7.70 -2.63 0.60
N PRO A 43 7.60 -2.84 -0.72
CA PRO A 43 6.51 -2.25 -1.50
C PRO A 43 5.13 -2.53 -0.90
N ALA A 44 4.27 -1.51 -0.92
CA ALA A 44 2.94 -1.57 -0.35
C ALA A 44 2.10 -2.67 -1.01
N SER A 45 1.56 -3.56 -0.18
CA SER A 45 0.68 -4.66 -0.59
C SER A 45 -0.20 -5.11 0.57
N GLY A 46 -1.20 -5.96 0.28
CA GLY A 46 -2.08 -6.54 1.28
C GLY A 46 -3.25 -7.26 0.64
N ARG A 47 -4.46 -6.98 1.11
CA ARG A 47 -5.70 -7.55 0.59
C ARG A 47 -6.76 -6.46 0.41
N LEU A 48 -7.65 -6.63 -0.56
CA LEU A 48 -8.84 -5.80 -0.74
C LEU A 48 -10.03 -6.73 -0.98
N GLY A 49 -11.03 -6.67 -0.09
CA GLY A 49 -12.16 -7.59 -0.10
C GLY A 49 -11.73 -9.06 -0.03
N GLY A 50 -10.67 -9.35 0.72
CA GLY A 50 -10.12 -10.70 0.87
C GLY A 50 -9.29 -11.19 -0.31
N GLN A 51 -9.22 -10.46 -1.42
CA GLN A 51 -8.35 -10.80 -2.56
C GLN A 51 -6.96 -10.17 -2.38
N PRO A 52 -5.88 -10.81 -2.83
CA PRO A 52 -4.54 -10.20 -2.86
C PRO A 52 -4.58 -8.83 -3.54
N PHE A 53 -3.82 -7.88 -3.02
CA PHE A 53 -3.72 -6.52 -3.55
C PHE A 53 -2.26 -6.07 -3.53
N ARG A 54 -1.74 -5.60 -4.66
CA ARG A 54 -0.40 -5.02 -4.77
C ARG A 54 -0.48 -3.59 -5.30
N VAL A 55 0.24 -2.67 -4.68
CA VAL A 55 0.33 -1.31 -5.24
C VAL A 55 1.29 -1.32 -6.43
N ASP A 56 0.73 -1.10 -7.62
CA ASP A 56 1.49 -0.92 -8.87
C ASP A 56 1.75 0.56 -9.15
N ARG A 57 0.83 1.43 -8.71
CA ARG A 57 0.92 2.89 -8.87
C ARG A 57 0.42 3.60 -7.63
N ALA A 58 1.12 4.67 -7.23
CA ALA A 58 0.66 5.62 -6.24
C ALA A 58 0.64 7.03 -6.84
N THR A 59 -0.43 7.78 -6.58
CA THR A 59 -0.54 9.19 -6.98
C THR A 59 -1.03 10.04 -5.82
N PHE A 60 -0.65 11.31 -5.81
CA PHE A 60 -1.16 12.30 -4.88
C PHE A 60 -1.75 13.48 -5.65
N ASN A 61 -3.07 13.61 -5.61
CA ASN A 61 -3.76 14.73 -6.25
C ASN A 61 -3.70 15.96 -5.36
N LEU A 62 -2.97 17.00 -5.78
CA LEU A 62 -2.77 18.22 -5.00
C LEU A 62 -4.03 19.09 -4.89
N ARG A 63 -4.94 18.99 -5.86
CA ARG A 63 -6.17 19.80 -5.87
C ARG A 63 -7.19 19.31 -4.86
N MET A 64 -7.27 17.98 -4.69
CA MET A 64 -8.26 17.33 -3.83
C MET A 64 -7.67 16.77 -2.53
N GLY A 65 -6.34 16.73 -2.39
CA GLY A 65 -5.67 16.14 -1.22
C GLY A 65 -5.92 14.64 -1.10
N ILE A 66 -5.86 13.91 -2.22
CA ILE A 66 -6.17 12.48 -2.27
C ILE A 66 -4.92 11.68 -2.61
N LEU A 67 -4.53 10.77 -1.72
CA LEU A 67 -3.59 9.70 -2.02
C LEU A 67 -4.35 8.52 -2.63
N THR A 68 -3.96 8.09 -3.83
CA THR A 68 -4.51 6.89 -4.48
C THR A 68 -3.43 5.82 -4.55
N LEU A 69 -3.69 4.67 -3.94
CA LEU A 69 -2.88 3.46 -4.04
C LEU A 69 -3.63 2.48 -4.93
N GLN A 70 -3.05 2.15 -6.08
CA GLN A 70 -3.72 1.47 -7.17
C GLN A 70 -3.00 0.19 -7.57
N GLU A 71 -3.80 -0.84 -7.84
CA GLU A 71 -3.39 -2.06 -8.53
C GLU A 71 -4.02 -2.12 -9.93
N GLY A 72 -3.24 -2.59 -10.89
CA GLY A 72 -3.67 -2.82 -12.25
C GLY A 72 -3.75 -1.55 -13.11
N THR A 73 -3.85 -1.76 -14.42
CA THR A 73 -3.98 -0.71 -15.42
C THR A 73 -5.31 -0.84 -16.16
N GLY A 74 -5.97 0.30 -16.42
CA GLY A 74 -7.23 0.38 -17.17
C GLY A 74 -8.50 0.22 -16.32
N ARG A 75 -9.60 0.86 -16.75
CA ARG A 75 -10.86 1.03 -15.97
C ARG A 75 -11.52 -0.27 -15.49
N ALA A 76 -11.29 -1.41 -16.16
CA ALA A 76 -11.97 -2.67 -15.89
C ALA A 76 -11.28 -3.56 -14.82
N ARG A 77 -10.01 -3.31 -14.51
CA ARG A 77 -9.22 -4.10 -13.53
C ARG A 77 -8.63 -3.24 -12.41
N GLU A 78 -9.06 -1.99 -12.35
CA GLU A 78 -8.52 -1.00 -11.42
C GLU A 78 -9.14 -1.20 -10.03
N ARG A 79 -8.28 -1.64 -9.10
CA ARG A 79 -8.60 -1.71 -7.68
C ARG A 79 -7.79 -0.64 -6.96
N SER A 80 -8.38 0.06 -6.00
CA SER A 80 -7.62 1.07 -5.26
C SER A 80 -8.11 1.31 -3.85
N PHE A 81 -7.18 1.75 -3.00
CA PHE A 81 -7.46 2.51 -1.80
C PHE A 81 -7.25 3.98 -2.12
N MET A 82 -8.23 4.82 -1.82
CA MET A 82 -8.15 6.27 -1.97
C MET A 82 -8.33 6.90 -0.58
N ILE A 83 -7.32 7.63 -0.14
CA ILE A 83 -7.24 8.25 1.17
C ILE A 83 -7.40 9.76 0.98
N PHE A 84 -8.54 10.29 1.41
CA PHE A 84 -8.90 11.69 1.30
C PHE A 84 -8.43 12.40 2.56
N LEU A 85 -7.31 13.13 2.46
CA LEU A 85 -6.68 13.82 3.59
C LEU A 85 -7.27 15.21 3.88
N PHE A 86 -8.18 15.69 3.01
CA PHE A 86 -8.83 17.00 3.12
C PHE A 86 -7.86 18.18 3.31
N LEU A 87 -6.72 18.13 2.63
CA LEU A 87 -5.75 19.21 2.63
C LEU A 87 -6.26 20.41 1.82
N PRO A 88 -5.82 21.64 2.14
CA PRO A 88 -6.07 22.79 1.28
C PRO A 88 -5.53 22.55 -0.14
N ASN A 89 -6.16 23.20 -1.12
CA ASN A 89 -5.77 23.06 -2.52
C ASN A 89 -4.30 23.45 -2.74
N GLY A 90 -3.56 22.60 -3.45
CA GLY A 90 -2.16 22.82 -3.79
C GLY A 90 -1.17 22.44 -2.68
N VAL A 91 -1.64 21.93 -1.54
CA VAL A 91 -0.79 21.54 -0.41
C VAL A 91 -0.47 20.05 -0.48
N ALA A 92 0.82 19.74 -0.45
CA ALA A 92 1.33 18.38 -0.31
C ALA A 92 1.62 18.05 1.18
N PRO A 93 1.45 16.80 1.61
CA PRO A 93 1.70 16.39 2.99
C PRO A 93 3.17 16.03 3.24
N ASP A 94 4.12 16.78 2.67
CA ASP A 94 5.55 16.56 2.91
C ASP A 94 5.87 16.45 4.40
N GLU A 95 6.57 15.38 4.78
CA GLU A 95 7.02 15.14 6.15
C GLU A 95 5.88 15.11 7.19
N LYS A 96 4.64 14.81 6.75
CA LYS A 96 3.46 14.67 7.63
C LYS A 96 3.19 13.20 7.98
N GLY A 97 2.68 13.00 9.20
CA GLY A 97 2.21 11.71 9.69
C GLY A 97 0.74 11.75 10.10
N TYR A 98 0.04 10.63 9.95
CA TYR A 98 -1.33 10.40 10.40
C TYR A 98 -1.39 9.08 11.18
N ASP A 99 -1.75 9.15 12.46
CA ASP A 99 -2.09 8.00 13.32
C ASP A 99 -3.59 8.06 13.59
N ILE A 100 -4.35 7.27 12.84
CA ILE A 100 -5.81 7.17 12.98
C ILE A 100 -6.13 5.85 13.68
N ARG A 101 -6.92 5.95 14.75
CA ARG A 101 -7.46 4.78 15.45
C ARG A 101 -8.97 4.67 15.25
N PRO A 102 -9.57 3.47 15.39
CA PRO A 102 -10.96 3.21 15.03
C PRO A 102 -12.03 4.10 15.67
N HIS A 103 -11.72 4.75 16.79
CA HIS A 103 -12.68 5.49 17.63
C HIS A 103 -12.53 7.02 17.60
N TYR A 104 -11.69 7.58 16.72
CA TYR A 104 -11.47 9.03 16.66
C TYR A 104 -12.40 9.75 15.67
N GLY A 105 -12.64 11.05 15.92
CA GLY A 105 -13.58 11.96 15.23
C GLY A 105 -13.27 12.26 13.76
N GLN A 106 -13.13 13.54 13.37
CA GLN A 106 -12.84 13.91 11.97
C GLN A 106 -11.54 13.24 11.50
N ALA A 107 -11.65 12.29 10.60
CA ALA A 107 -10.57 11.49 10.06
C ALA A 107 -10.61 11.51 8.53
N PRO A 108 -9.47 11.21 7.86
CA PRO A 108 -9.47 11.01 6.42
C PRO A 108 -10.57 10.06 5.95
N HIS A 109 -11.18 10.31 4.80
CA HIS A 109 -12.12 9.34 4.25
C HIS A 109 -11.36 8.29 3.45
N ILE A 110 -11.68 7.03 3.71
CA ILE A 110 -11.15 5.92 2.93
C ILE A 110 -12.22 5.44 1.95
N HIS A 111 -11.95 5.64 0.67
CA HIS A 111 -12.76 5.07 -0.40
C HIS A 111 -11.99 3.89 -0.99
N VAL A 112 -12.72 2.83 -1.35
CA VAL A 112 -12.16 1.71 -2.12
C VAL A 112 -12.78 1.68 -3.51
N ARG A 113 -12.02 1.20 -4.50
CA ARG A 113 -12.55 0.87 -5.83
C ARG A 113 -12.32 -0.61 -6.16
N PRO A 114 -13.31 -1.29 -6.78
CA PRO A 114 -14.70 -0.85 -6.92
C PRO A 114 -15.33 -0.58 -5.54
N GLY A 115 -16.31 0.35 -5.51
CA GLY A 115 -16.84 0.98 -4.29
C GLY A 115 -17.11 0.02 -3.12
N SER A 116 -16.94 0.49 -1.89
CA SER A 116 -17.42 -0.21 -0.70
C SER A 116 -18.95 -0.22 -0.66
N VAL A 117 -19.51 -1.35 -0.19
CA VAL A 117 -20.92 -1.43 0.15
C VAL A 117 -21.17 -0.49 1.33
N GLY A 118 -21.97 0.56 1.13
CA GLY A 118 -22.32 1.54 2.18
C GLY A 118 -21.58 2.88 2.14
N GLY A 119 -20.73 3.14 1.14
CA GLY A 119 -20.02 4.41 1.00
C GLY A 119 -18.63 4.41 1.67
N PRO A 120 -17.97 5.57 1.79
CA PRO A 120 -16.60 5.63 2.33
C PRO A 120 -16.53 5.28 3.81
N TYR A 121 -15.39 4.73 4.22
CA TYR A 121 -15.07 4.55 5.63
C TYR A 121 -14.53 5.87 6.19
N SER A 122 -15.35 6.57 6.98
CA SER A 122 -14.96 7.77 7.73
C SER A 122 -14.60 7.47 9.20
N SER A 123 -14.86 6.25 9.66
CA SER A 123 -14.55 5.78 11.01
C SER A 123 -14.34 4.26 11.04
N GLY A 124 -13.93 3.72 12.20
CA GLY A 124 -13.79 2.28 12.44
C GLY A 124 -12.57 1.61 11.78
N TYR A 125 -11.81 2.34 10.97
CA TYR A 125 -10.56 1.88 10.39
C TYR A 125 -9.37 2.31 11.26
N ALA A 126 -8.24 1.62 11.11
CA ALA A 126 -6.97 2.02 11.72
C ALA A 126 -5.97 2.34 10.60
N MET A 127 -5.19 3.42 10.76
CA MET A 127 -4.18 3.82 9.79
C MET A 127 -2.95 4.44 10.44
N LEU A 128 -1.79 3.95 10.05
CA LEU A 128 -0.52 4.67 10.14
C LEU A 128 -0.15 5.11 8.71
N LEU A 129 0.09 6.40 8.52
CA LEU A 129 0.52 6.94 7.23
C LEU A 129 1.59 7.98 7.49
N GLU A 130 2.75 7.81 6.86
CA GLU A 130 3.89 8.71 6.98
C GLU A 130 4.35 9.12 5.58
N PHE A 131 4.49 10.41 5.37
CA PHE A 131 5.11 10.94 4.16
C PHE A 131 6.52 11.41 4.47
N GLY A 132 7.44 11.13 3.56
CA GLY A 132 8.77 11.68 3.61
C GLY A 132 8.85 13.05 2.93
N LYS A 133 10.08 13.53 2.79
CA LYS A 133 10.39 14.73 2.01
C LYS A 133 10.34 14.42 0.52
N ARG A 134 9.60 15.20 -0.26
CA ARG A 134 9.55 15.01 -1.73
C ARG A 134 10.85 15.39 -2.42
N THR A 135 11.07 14.75 -3.56
CA THR A 135 12.09 15.12 -4.55
C THR A 135 11.41 15.33 -5.90
N GLY A 136 11.30 16.59 -6.34
CA GLY A 136 10.51 16.93 -7.53
C GLY A 136 9.02 16.62 -7.34
N ASN A 137 8.44 15.84 -8.25
CA ASN A 137 7.04 15.39 -8.18
C ASN A 137 6.88 14.02 -7.49
N ARG A 138 7.93 13.51 -6.83
CA ARG A 138 7.91 12.21 -6.15
C ARG A 138 7.83 12.41 -4.66
N LEU A 139 6.72 11.95 -4.07
CA LEU A 139 6.47 11.98 -2.65
C LEU A 139 6.61 10.56 -2.08
N PRO A 140 7.72 10.24 -1.40
CA PRO A 140 7.86 8.95 -0.73
C PRO A 140 6.91 8.87 0.46
N GLY A 141 6.40 7.68 0.75
CA GLY A 141 5.56 7.45 1.92
C GLY A 141 5.49 5.99 2.34
N LYS A 142 4.96 5.78 3.53
CA LYS A 142 4.74 4.49 4.16
C LYS A 142 3.33 4.43 4.70
N ILE A 143 2.66 3.30 4.56
CA ILE A 143 1.29 3.12 5.04
C ILE A 143 1.11 1.79 5.74
N TYR A 144 0.22 1.75 6.72
CA TYR A 144 -0.43 0.55 7.22
C TYR A 144 -1.89 0.92 7.50
N LEU A 145 -2.80 0.46 6.65
CA LEU A 145 -4.23 0.73 6.71
C LEU A 145 -5.00 -0.58 6.87
N CYS A 146 -5.96 -0.62 7.80
CA CYS A 146 -6.83 -1.77 8.07
C CYS A 146 -8.30 -1.30 8.11
N LEU A 147 -9.16 -1.87 7.25
CA LEU A 147 -10.58 -1.48 7.16
C LEU A 147 -11.48 -2.31 8.08
N PRO A 148 -12.70 -1.84 8.42
CA PRO A 148 -13.61 -2.55 9.32
C PRO A 148 -14.05 -3.94 8.82
N ASP A 149 -13.97 -4.21 7.52
CA ASP A 149 -14.37 -5.48 6.91
C ASP A 149 -13.46 -6.67 7.29
N ARG A 150 -12.33 -6.39 7.97
CA ARG A 150 -11.32 -7.37 8.41
C ARG A 150 -10.66 -8.17 7.29
N GLN A 151 -10.89 -7.78 6.04
CA GLN A 151 -10.44 -8.47 4.84
C GLN A 151 -9.66 -7.52 3.92
N SER A 152 -9.74 -6.22 4.18
CA SER A 152 -9.05 -5.19 3.44
C SER A 152 -7.99 -4.52 4.29
N PHE A 153 -6.74 -4.59 3.83
CA PHE A 153 -5.61 -3.87 4.40
C PHE A 153 -4.54 -3.63 3.34
N VAL A 154 -3.75 -2.58 3.52
CA VAL A 154 -2.55 -2.32 2.70
C VAL A 154 -1.44 -1.83 3.61
N ALA A 155 -0.26 -2.42 3.47
CA ALA A 155 0.90 -2.08 4.28
C ALA A 155 2.19 -2.10 3.47
N GLY A 156 3.06 -1.13 3.73
CA GLY A 156 4.40 -1.01 3.15
C GLY A 156 4.70 0.39 2.64
N GLU A 157 5.72 0.49 1.82
CA GLU A 157 6.25 1.73 1.25
C GLU A 157 5.71 1.98 -0.16
N PHE A 158 5.57 3.26 -0.50
CA PHE A 158 5.18 3.70 -1.83
C PHE A 158 5.92 4.99 -2.20
N THR A 159 5.91 5.33 -3.48
CA THR A 159 6.31 6.65 -3.96
C THR A 159 5.18 7.18 -4.82
N ALA A 160 4.48 8.19 -4.32
CA ALA A 160 3.38 8.83 -5.03
C ALA A 160 3.92 9.86 -6.03
N ILE A 161 3.36 9.84 -7.24
CA ILE A 161 3.56 10.92 -8.20
C ILE A 161 2.53 12.02 -7.93
N LEU A 162 2.99 13.25 -7.79
CA LEU A 162 2.14 14.43 -7.63
C LEU A 162 1.45 14.75 -8.96
N GLU A 163 0.14 14.97 -8.89
CA GLU A 163 -0.77 15.30 -10.00
C GLU A 163 -1.68 16.49 -9.67
#